data_AF-A0A139YAM8-F1
#
_entry.id   AF-A0A139YAM8-F1
#
_cell.length_a   1.000
_cell.length_b   1.000
_cell.length_c   1.000
_cell.angle_alpha   90.00
_cell.angle_beta   90.00
_cell.angle_gamma   90.00
#
_symmetry.space_group_name_H-M   'P 1'
#
loop_
_entity.id
_entity.type
_entity.pdbx_description
1 polymer ?
#
loop_
_entity_poly.entity_id
_entity_poly.type
_entity_poly.pdbx_seq_one_letter_code
_entity_poly.pdbx_strand_id
1 'polypeptide(L)'
;HVHTAPTDKNSWLNRPRWSARFFVMHHGHWFWFRDERSFRTGGLNACLGSISLLLYPFTIDLHPKYTTRFCVRFGDWYAVQIDTSIEKKDRGEWAVLFLAAGNLGEQIRMCFLGIDWQEVQDRGRLAAKQNCLAP
;
A
#
# COMPACT_ATOMS: atom_id res chain seq x y z
N HIS A 1 -6.45 -7.71 11.38
CA HIS A 1 -6.82 -6.46 10.67
C HIS A 1 -5.73 -5.44 10.90
N VAL A 2 -5.45 -4.57 9.94
CA VAL A 2 -4.52 -3.44 10.10
C VAL A 2 -5.30 -2.14 10.06
N HIS A 3 -4.80 -1.10 10.71
CA HIS A 3 -5.40 0.22 10.62
C HIS A 3 -4.61 1.05 9.61
N THR A 4 -5.32 1.75 8.74
CA THR A 4 -4.73 2.61 7.72
C THR A 4 -5.23 4.03 7.86
N ALA A 5 -4.38 5.00 7.56
CA ALA A 5 -4.84 6.37 7.39
C ALA A 5 -4.11 7.05 6.20
N PRO A 6 -4.85 7.68 5.28
CA PRO A 6 -4.23 8.53 4.26
C PRO A 6 -3.36 9.61 4.90
N THR A 7 -2.29 9.99 4.20
CA THR A 7 -1.45 11.10 4.63
C THR A 7 -0.97 11.92 3.45
N ASP A 8 -1.11 13.24 3.52
CA ASP A 8 -0.73 14.14 2.43
C ASP A 8 0.77 14.48 2.48
N LYS A 9 1.44 14.27 3.62
CA LYS A 9 2.87 14.54 3.86
C LYS A 9 3.47 13.52 4.83
N ASN A 10 4.80 13.50 4.97
CA ASN A 10 5.56 12.73 5.96
C ASN A 10 5.36 13.25 7.41
N SER A 11 4.13 13.68 7.72
CA SER A 11 3.75 14.27 8.99
C SER A 11 3.10 13.20 9.85
N TRP A 12 3.90 12.64 10.76
CA TRP A 12 3.38 11.90 11.93
C TRP A 12 2.60 12.81 12.90
N LEU A 13 2.53 14.12 12.61
CA LEU A 13 1.96 15.16 13.47
C LEU A 13 0.47 15.42 13.20
N ASN A 14 -0.07 14.98 12.05
CA ASN A 14 -1.49 15.10 11.76
C ASN A 14 -2.26 14.00 12.49
N ARG A 15 -3.41 14.31 13.11
CA ARG A 15 -4.33 13.29 13.68
C ARG A 15 -5.09 12.62 12.54
N PRO A 16 -4.64 11.46 12.03
CA PRO A 16 -5.18 10.97 10.78
C PRO A 16 -6.41 10.10 11.07
N ARG A 17 -7.41 10.09 10.17
CA ARG A 17 -8.63 9.30 10.35
C ARG A 17 -8.34 7.83 10.05
N TRP A 18 -8.02 7.08 11.10
CA TRP A 18 -7.73 5.65 11.00
C TRP A 18 -8.97 4.85 10.60
N SER A 19 -8.77 3.87 9.74
CA SER A 19 -9.79 2.92 9.32
C SER A 19 -9.22 1.51 9.35
N ALA A 20 -9.96 0.56 9.93
CA ALA A 20 -9.58 -0.85 9.89
C ALA A 20 -9.73 -1.41 8.46
N ARG A 21 -8.74 -2.19 8.02
CA ARG A 21 -8.69 -2.84 6.71
C ARG A 21 -8.17 -4.26 6.84
N PHE A 22 -8.54 -5.08 5.87
CA PHE A 22 -7.95 -6.39 5.64
C PHE A 22 -7.05 -6.30 4.41
N PHE A 23 -5.76 -6.60 4.57
CA PHE A 23 -4.78 -6.54 3.49
C PHE A 23 -4.56 -7.90 2.88
N VAL A 24 -4.39 -7.93 1.56
CA VAL A 24 -3.97 -9.10 0.82
C VAL A 24 -2.82 -8.69 -0.10
N MET A 25 -1.73 -9.44 -0.05
CA MET A 25 -0.65 -9.37 -1.04
C MET A 25 -0.83 -10.54 -2.00
N HIS A 26 -0.94 -10.26 -3.30
CA HIS A 26 -1.11 -11.30 -4.32
C HIS A 26 -0.29 -10.94 -5.56
N HIS A 27 0.69 -11.78 -5.91
CA HIS A 27 1.62 -11.57 -7.04
C HIS A 27 2.26 -10.17 -7.10
N GLY A 28 2.72 -9.65 -5.96
CA GLY A 28 3.34 -8.31 -5.89
C GLY A 28 2.35 -7.15 -6.00
N HIS A 29 1.05 -7.45 -5.99
CA HIS A 29 -0.02 -6.46 -5.96
C HIS A 29 -0.65 -6.42 -4.57
N TRP A 30 -0.77 -5.22 -4.04
CA TRP A 30 -1.34 -4.97 -2.72
C TRP A 30 -2.80 -4.58 -2.85
N PHE A 31 -3.69 -5.31 -2.19
CA PHE A 31 -5.13 -5.07 -2.14
C PHE A 31 -5.57 -4.79 -0.70
N TRP A 32 -6.60 -3.94 -0.55
CA TRP A 32 -7.26 -3.75 0.74
C TRP A 32 -8.78 -3.87 0.65
N PHE A 33 -9.35 -4.46 1.68
CA PHE A 33 -10.77 -4.75 1.84
C PHE A 33 -11.28 -4.12 3.13
N ARG A 34 -12.60 -3.99 3.23
CA ARG A 34 -13.26 -3.58 4.49
C ARG A 34 -12.91 -4.55 5.61
N ASP A 35 -13.06 -5.84 5.33
CA ASP A 35 -12.83 -6.94 6.26
C ASP A 35 -12.48 -8.23 5.50
N GLU A 36 -12.12 -9.27 6.25
CA GLU A 36 -11.78 -10.58 5.69
C GLU A 36 -12.98 -11.25 4.99
N ARG A 37 -14.20 -11.07 5.51
CA ARG A 37 -15.42 -11.64 4.94
C ARG A 37 -15.66 -11.10 3.53
N SER A 38 -15.42 -9.80 3.32
CA SER A 38 -15.53 -9.15 2.01
C SER A 38 -14.64 -9.83 0.98
N PHE A 39 -13.38 -10.13 1.35
CA PHE A 39 -12.46 -10.86 0.47
C PHE A 39 -12.92 -12.31 0.23
N ARG A 40 -13.26 -13.05 1.29
CA ARG A 40 -13.66 -14.47 1.18
C ARG A 40 -14.91 -14.68 0.32
N THR A 41 -15.83 -13.72 0.31
CA THR A 41 -17.11 -13.83 -0.41
C THR A 41 -17.07 -13.22 -1.82
N GLY A 42 -16.44 -12.06 -1.98
CA GLY A 42 -16.40 -11.34 -3.26
C GLY A 42 -15.10 -11.48 -4.04
N GLY A 43 -14.08 -12.15 -3.50
CA GLY A 43 -12.76 -12.23 -4.10
C GLY A 43 -12.14 -10.84 -4.32
N LEU A 44 -11.32 -10.70 -5.37
CA LEU A 44 -10.69 -9.42 -5.71
C LEU A 44 -11.71 -8.34 -6.14
N ASN A 45 -12.89 -8.73 -6.61
CA ASN A 45 -13.94 -7.78 -7.03
C ASN A 45 -14.51 -6.97 -5.86
N ALA A 46 -14.36 -7.45 -4.62
CA ALA A 46 -14.78 -6.73 -3.42
C ALA A 46 -13.69 -5.77 -2.88
N CYS A 47 -12.57 -5.60 -3.58
CA CYS A 47 -11.51 -4.72 -3.10
C CYS A 47 -11.98 -3.27 -3.06
N LEU A 48 -11.55 -2.54 -2.03
CA LEU A 48 -11.78 -1.10 -1.92
C LEU A 48 -10.73 -0.30 -2.68
N GLY A 49 -9.67 -0.97 -3.12
CA GLY A 49 -8.58 -0.41 -3.88
C GLY A 49 -7.35 -1.31 -3.83
N SER A 50 -6.39 -0.98 -4.69
CA SER A 50 -5.20 -1.79 -4.86
C SER A 50 -4.07 -0.98 -5.50
N ILE A 51 -2.82 -1.36 -5.24
CA ILE A 51 -1.63 -0.77 -5.86
C ILE A 51 -0.64 -1.88 -6.23
N SER A 52 -0.11 -1.82 -7.45
CA SER A 52 0.94 -2.72 -7.92
C SER A 52 2.30 -2.29 -7.38
N LEU A 53 2.89 -3.07 -6.48
CA LEU A 53 4.25 -2.80 -5.98
C LEU A 53 5.32 -3.12 -7.04
N LEU A 54 4.94 -3.87 -8.08
CA LEU A 54 5.81 -4.16 -9.23
C LEU A 54 5.93 -2.98 -10.19
N LEU A 55 4.90 -2.14 -10.29
CA LEU A 55 4.87 -1.05 -11.26
C LEU A 55 5.34 0.28 -10.65
N TYR A 56 4.90 0.59 -9.44
CA TYR A 56 5.12 1.89 -8.83
C TYR A 56 6.30 1.85 -7.85
N PRO A 57 7.34 2.69 -8.05
CA PRO A 57 8.36 2.92 -7.04
C PRO A 57 7.74 3.46 -5.75
N PHE A 58 8.25 3.02 -4.60
CA PHE A 58 7.78 3.48 -3.31
C PHE A 58 8.90 3.52 -2.27
N THR A 59 8.65 4.26 -1.19
CA THR A 59 9.51 4.28 0.00
C THR A 59 8.73 3.79 1.21
N ILE A 60 9.43 3.17 2.18
CA ILE A 60 8.87 2.79 3.47
C ILE A 60 9.59 3.51 4.59
N ASP A 61 8.85 4.28 5.38
CA ASP A 61 9.36 4.99 6.55
C ASP A 61 8.82 4.30 7.83
N LEU A 62 9.69 3.69 8.63
CA LEU A 62 9.30 3.09 9.91
C LEU A 62 9.03 4.19 10.94
N HIS A 63 7.94 4.06 11.71
CA HIS A 63 7.67 5.04 12.75
C HIS A 63 8.74 4.92 13.87
N PRO A 64 9.36 6.04 14.32
CA PRO A 64 10.46 6.00 15.29
C PRO A 64 10.02 5.55 16.69
N LYS A 65 8.81 5.96 17.12
CA LYS A 65 8.24 5.63 18.44
C LYS A 65 7.33 4.38 18.47
N TYR A 66 6.44 4.23 17.49
CA TYR A 66 5.47 3.12 17.47
C TYR A 66 6.01 1.93 16.67
N THR A 67 6.23 0.81 17.37
CA THR A 67 6.83 -0.40 16.79
C THR A 67 5.92 -1.18 15.85
N THR A 68 4.63 -0.85 15.80
CA THR A 68 3.62 -1.44 14.89
C THR A 68 3.36 -0.59 13.65
N ARG A 69 3.94 0.61 13.57
CA ARG A 69 3.61 1.60 12.54
C ARG A 69 4.70 1.82 11.51
N PHE A 70 4.28 2.02 10.27
CA PHE A 70 5.11 2.42 9.15
C PHE A 70 4.27 3.22 8.14
N CYS A 71 4.95 3.96 7.27
CA CYS A 71 4.34 4.73 6.20
C CYS A 71 4.86 4.21 4.86
N VAL A 72 3.97 4.07 3.89
CA VAL A 72 4.32 3.71 2.51
C VAL A 72 3.95 4.87 1.61
N ARG A 73 4.86 5.28 0.72
CA ARG A 73 4.68 6.41 -0.18
C ARG A 73 5.02 6.04 -1.60
N PHE A 74 4.15 6.39 -2.53
CA PHE A 74 4.29 6.21 -3.97
C PHE A 74 4.40 7.58 -4.62
N GLY A 75 5.64 8.04 -4.84
CA GLY A 75 5.91 9.41 -5.29
C GLY A 75 5.17 10.45 -4.45
N ASP A 76 4.61 11.45 -5.11
CA ASP A 76 3.86 12.54 -4.45
C ASP A 76 2.34 12.35 -4.48
N TRP A 77 1.84 11.27 -5.08
CA TRP A 77 0.41 11.13 -5.39
C TRP A 77 -0.35 10.23 -4.40
N TYR A 78 0.34 9.37 -3.65
CA TYR A 78 -0.30 8.55 -2.63
C TYR A 78 0.66 8.19 -1.50
N ALA A 79 0.21 8.40 -0.27
CA ALA A 79 0.88 7.92 0.93
C ALA A 79 -0.13 7.48 1.98
N VAL A 80 0.26 6.48 2.76
CA VAL A 80 -0.61 5.83 3.73
C VAL A 80 0.20 5.36 4.93
N GLN A 81 -0.27 5.74 6.11
CA GLN A 81 0.22 5.21 7.37
C GLN A 81 -0.51 3.91 7.67
N ILE A 82 0.24 2.91 8.13
CA ILE A 82 -0.25 1.58 8.46
C ILE A 82 0.15 1.29 9.91
N ASP A 83 -0.80 0.82 10.71
CA ASP A 83 -0.60 0.26 12.04
C ASP A 83 -1.04 -1.21 12.01
N THR A 84 -0.10 -2.13 12.24
CA THR A 84 -0.42 -3.56 12.23
C THR A 84 -1.23 -4.00 13.44
N SER A 85 -1.22 -3.23 14.53
CA SER A 85 -2.02 -3.43 15.76
C SER A 85 -1.95 -4.83 16.38
N ILE A 86 -0.89 -5.60 16.08
CA ILE A 86 -0.65 -6.94 16.61
C ILE A 86 0.73 -6.91 17.29
N GLU A 87 1.83 -7.06 16.54
CA GLU A 87 3.19 -7.06 17.10
C GLU A 87 4.22 -6.31 16.24
N LYS A 88 5.39 -6.00 16.83
CA LYS A 88 6.56 -5.45 16.12
C LYS A 88 6.98 -6.36 14.95
N LYS A 89 6.80 -7.67 15.10
CA LYS A 89 7.12 -8.67 14.08
C LYS A 89 6.30 -8.45 12.81
N ASP A 90 4.99 -8.22 12.94
CA ASP A 90 4.10 -8.04 11.79
C ASP A 90 4.45 -6.78 10.99
N ARG A 91 4.89 -5.70 11.65
CA ARG A 91 5.41 -4.52 10.95
C ARG A 91 6.58 -4.89 10.05
N GLY A 92 7.52 -5.68 10.59
CA GLY A 92 8.69 -6.14 9.86
C GLY A 92 8.31 -7.05 8.68
N GLU A 93 7.40 -7.99 8.90
CA GLU A 93 6.91 -8.90 7.86
C GLU A 93 6.27 -8.14 6.69
N TRP A 94 5.37 -7.19 6.97
CA TRP A 94 4.75 -6.37 5.93
C TRP A 94 5.77 -5.51 5.17
N ALA A 95 6.70 -4.87 5.88
CA ALA A 95 7.74 -4.08 5.24
C ALA A 95 8.63 -4.94 4.31
N VAL A 96 9.01 -6.14 4.75
CA VAL A 96 9.80 -7.09 3.95
C VAL A 96 9.03 -7.55 2.71
N LEU A 97 7.74 -7.92 2.86
CA LEU A 97 6.90 -8.32 1.73
C LEU A 97 6.79 -7.21 0.68
N PHE A 98 6.63 -5.96 1.13
CA PHE A 98 6.55 -4.82 0.23
C PHE A 98 7.87 -4.63 -0.51
N LEU A 99 8.99 -4.53 0.21
CA LEU A 99 10.32 -4.33 -0.38
C LEU A 99 10.71 -5.47 -1.34
N ALA A 100 10.39 -6.72 -1.02
CA ALA A 100 10.65 -7.85 -1.91
C ALA A 100 9.89 -7.72 -3.24
N ALA A 101 8.62 -7.30 -3.20
CA ALA A 101 7.83 -7.03 -4.40
C ALA A 101 8.39 -5.83 -5.18
N GLY A 102 8.75 -4.74 -4.49
CA GLY A 102 9.37 -3.57 -5.12
C GLY A 102 10.67 -3.90 -5.86
N ASN A 103 11.54 -4.68 -5.23
CA ASN A 103 12.81 -5.14 -5.81
C ASN A 103 12.59 -6.02 -7.04
N LEU A 104 11.61 -6.94 -7.00
CA LEU A 104 11.24 -7.73 -8.17
C LEU A 104 10.73 -6.83 -9.31
N GLY A 105 9.90 -5.83 -8.98
CA GLY A 105 9.45 -4.83 -9.94
C GLY A 105 10.59 -4.08 -10.59
N GLU A 106 11.59 -3.66 -9.81
CA GLU A 106 12.79 -3.01 -10.33
C GLU A 106 13.57 -3.91 -11.31
N GLN A 107 13.80 -5.16 -10.94
CA GLN A 107 14.46 -6.14 -11.81
C GLN A 107 13.72 -6.31 -13.14
N ILE A 108 12.39 -6.44 -13.10
CA ILE A 108 11.55 -6.55 -14.31
C ILE A 108 11.73 -5.30 -15.18
N ARG A 109 11.64 -4.09 -14.60
CA ARG A 109 11.78 -2.84 -15.37
C ARG A 109 13.15 -2.71 -16.04
N MET A 110 14.21 -3.17 -15.36
CA MET A 110 15.57 -3.21 -15.91
C MET A 110 15.73 -4.19 -17.09
N CYS A 111 14.90 -5.23 -17.19
CA CYS A 111 14.91 -6.15 -18.33
C CYS A 111 14.23 -5.58 -19.59
N PHE A 112 13.37 -4.57 -19.45
CA PHE A 112 12.61 -4.00 -20.58
C PHE A 112 12.86 -2.49 -20.70
N LEU A 113 14.08 -2.11 -21.10
CA LEU A 113 14.52 -0.72 -21.21
C LEU A 113 13.82 0.07 -22.33
N GLY A 114 13.21 -0.61 -23.30
CA GLY A 114 12.47 0.03 -24.40
C GLY A 114 11.03 0.41 -24.05
N ILE A 115 10.56 0.08 -22.84
CA ILE A 115 9.22 0.43 -22.38
C ILE A 115 9.26 1.80 -21.69
N ASP A 116 8.36 2.70 -22.07
CA ASP A 116 8.06 3.89 -21.28
C ASP A 116 7.29 3.49 -20.02
N TRP A 117 8.04 3.25 -18.95
CA TRP A 117 7.49 2.87 -17.65
C TRP A 117 6.68 4.00 -17.01
N GLN A 118 6.95 5.26 -17.33
CA GLN A 118 6.15 6.38 -16.84
C GLN A 118 4.75 6.33 -17.46
N GLU A 119 4.66 6.12 -18.77
CA GLU A 119 3.37 5.96 -19.47
C GLU A 119 2.60 4.72 -18.99
N VAL A 120 3.28 3.59 -18.76
CA VAL A 120 2.65 2.38 -18.17
C VAL A 120 2.11 2.67 -16.77
N GLN A 121 2.90 3.34 -15.93
CA GLN A 121 2.47 3.72 -14.59
C GLN A 121 1.26 4.66 -14.63
N ASP A 122 1.26 5.67 -15.49
CA ASP A 122 0.17 6.64 -15.58
C ASP A 122 -1.14 6.00 -16.07
N ARG A 123 -1.07 5.07 -17.04
CA ARG A 123 -2.22 4.25 -17.45
C ARG A 123 -2.69 3.29 -16.36
N GLY A 124 -1.75 2.70 -15.63
CA GLY A 124 -2.03 1.75 -14.56
C GLY A 124 -2.61 2.38 -13.29
N ARG A 125 -2.60 3.72 -13.17
CA ARG A 125 -3.15 4.45 -12.01
C ARG A 125 -4.68 4.37 -12.03
N LEU A 126 -5.21 3.16 -11.86
CA LEU A 126 -6.58 2.94 -11.46
C LEU A 126 -6.67 3.36 -10.01
N ALA A 127 -7.19 4.57 -9.82
CA ALA A 127 -7.22 5.32 -8.58
C ALA A 127 -7.46 4.41 -7.37
N ALA A 128 -6.52 4.45 -6.42
CA ALA A 128 -6.80 4.23 -5.02
C ALA A 128 -7.80 5.32 -4.58
N LYS A 129 -9.07 5.20 -4.99
CA LYS A 129 -10.17 5.93 -4.37
C LYS A 129 -10.32 5.34 -2.97
N GLN A 130 -9.44 5.74 -2.05
CA GLN A 130 -9.85 5.88 -0.67
C GLN A 130 -10.96 6.93 -0.69
N ASN A 131 -12.20 6.48 -0.89
CA ASN A 131 -13.45 7.19 -0.64
C ASN A 131 -13.26 8.66 -0.20
N CYS A 132 -13.11 9.58 -1.17
CA CYS A 132 -13.42 11.00 -0.97
C CYS A 132 -14.94 11.25 -0.94
N LEU A 133 -15.76 10.21 -0.70
CA LEU A 133 -17.22 10.23 -0.62
C LEU A 133 -17.58 9.17 0.43
N ALA A 134 -18.21 9.43 1.57
CA ALA A 134 -19.20 10.43 1.96
C ALA A 134 -19.07 10.70 3.50
N PRO A 135 -19.72 11.74 4.05
CA PRO A 135 -19.70 12.14 5.47
C PRO A 135 -19.77 11.00 6.50
#